data_AF-A0A924SRP2-F1
#
_entry.id   AF-A0A924SRP2-F1
#
_cell.length_a   1.000
_cell.length_b   1.000
_cell.length_c   1.000
_cell.angle_alpha   90.00
_cell.angle_beta   90.00
_cell.angle_gamma   90.00
#
_symmetry.space_group_name_H-M   'P 1'
#
loop_
_entity.id
_entity.type
_entity.pdbx_description
1 polymer ?
#
loop_
_entity_poly.entity_id
_entity_poly.type
_entity_poly.pdbx_seq_one_letter_code
_entity_poly.pdbx_strand_id
1 'polypeptide(L)'
;MKGLLQIPSQSELAKAYARFQDHDRISEVDYAVYSQWCRFDARLAEIWVDSLARNWGKLNPTLFRNAVGNHPWPQAAAVLFEQALTYGQLTPSDKSLLRVTANLIFHGVPQAPYQDFFIGLTPFASRSLVAASERPLKSYSKWGYFGKDVFQNKFSATAGKHLPSVLSKSIRTRALDELIRIRERLTVREYQDHLQGAVSLKVAQLDLNAHPALRAVGNTRGRFYVRKKTASGPR
;
A
#
# COMPACT_ATOMS: atom_id res chain seq x y z
N MET A 1 1.02 12.73 -25.18
CA MET A 1 1.37 12.60 -23.74
C MET A 1 1.75 13.97 -23.23
N LYS A 2 1.16 14.44 -22.11
CA LYS A 2 1.65 15.65 -21.44
C LYS A 2 3.05 15.31 -20.88
N GLY A 3 4.07 16.09 -21.22
CA GLY A 3 5.39 15.92 -20.62
C GLY A 3 5.35 16.15 -19.11
N LEU A 4 6.33 15.61 -18.39
CA LEU A 4 6.64 16.04 -17.03
C LEU A 4 6.84 17.57 -17.05
N LEU A 5 6.03 18.31 -16.30
CA LEU A 5 6.18 19.77 -16.23
C LEU A 5 7.55 20.13 -15.63
N GLN A 6 7.92 19.49 -14.52
CA GLN A 6 9.23 19.66 -13.87
C GLN A 6 9.45 18.58 -12.80
N ILE A 7 10.69 18.08 -12.66
CA ILE A 7 11.10 17.32 -11.46
C ILE A 7 11.35 18.34 -10.34
N PRO A 8 10.80 18.16 -9.13
CA PRO A 8 10.95 19.17 -8.09
C PRO A 8 12.41 19.31 -7.67
N SER A 9 12.85 20.56 -7.51
CA SER A 9 14.10 20.89 -6.82
C SER A 9 13.98 20.60 -5.32
N GLN A 10 15.13 20.50 -4.65
CA GLN A 10 15.16 20.32 -3.19
C GLN A 10 14.45 21.46 -2.44
N SER A 11 14.56 22.70 -2.94
CA SER A 11 13.88 23.87 -2.36
C SER A 11 12.35 23.76 -2.48
N GLU A 12 11.85 23.26 -3.62
CA GLU A 12 10.42 23.03 -3.82
C GLU A 12 9.88 21.90 -2.94
N LEU A 13 10.64 20.82 -2.77
CA LEU A 13 10.28 19.75 -1.82
C LEU A 13 10.25 20.27 -0.37
N ALA A 14 11.24 21.07 0.03
CA ALA A 14 11.28 21.68 1.36
C ALA A 14 10.04 22.56 1.62
N LYS A 15 9.64 23.36 0.63
CA LYS A 15 8.41 24.18 0.70
C LYS A 15 7.14 23.33 0.80
N ALA A 16 7.08 22.23 0.04
CA ALA A 16 5.95 21.29 0.13
C ALA A 16 5.86 20.69 1.53
N TYR A 17 7.00 20.28 2.12
CA TYR A 17 7.04 19.77 3.49
C TYR A 17 6.56 20.81 4.52
N ALA A 18 7.07 22.04 4.44
CA ALA A 18 6.64 23.12 5.34
C ALA A 18 5.11 23.34 5.27
N ARG A 19 4.54 23.40 4.05
CA ARG A 19 3.09 23.57 3.87
C ARG A 19 2.25 22.45 4.49
N PHE A 20 2.74 21.22 4.48
CA PHE A 20 2.05 20.12 5.16
C PHE A 20 2.19 20.17 6.69
N GLN A 21 3.31 20.71 7.19
CA GLN A 21 3.58 20.87 8.62
C GLN A 21 2.76 22.00 9.25
N ASP A 22 2.60 23.12 8.54
CA ASP A 22 1.87 24.29 9.02
C ASP A 22 0.37 24.02 9.23
N HIS A 23 -0.13 22.86 8.79
CA HIS A 23 -1.53 22.44 8.86
C HIS A 23 -2.52 23.41 8.19
N ASP A 24 -1.99 24.36 7.42
CA ASP A 24 -2.75 25.27 6.59
C ASP A 24 -3.48 24.52 5.48
N ARG A 25 -4.55 25.15 4.98
CA ARG A 25 -5.27 24.62 3.82
C ARG A 25 -4.36 24.66 2.60
N ILE A 26 -3.97 23.48 2.13
CA ILE A 26 -3.26 23.35 0.85
C ILE A 26 -4.27 23.48 -0.29
N SER A 27 -3.95 24.28 -1.30
CA SER A 27 -4.80 24.46 -2.48
C SER A 27 -4.93 23.16 -3.27
N GLU A 28 -6.04 22.95 -3.97
CA GLU A 28 -6.26 21.76 -4.77
C GLU A 28 -5.22 21.61 -5.90
N VAL A 29 -4.71 22.73 -6.42
CA VAL A 29 -3.64 22.76 -7.42
C VAL A 29 -2.33 22.26 -6.83
N ASP A 30 -1.92 22.80 -5.68
CA ASP A 30 -0.71 22.35 -4.99
C ASP A 30 -0.80 20.88 -4.58
N TYR A 31 -1.97 20.47 -4.09
CA TYR A 31 -2.22 19.08 -3.71
C TYR A 31 -2.05 18.13 -4.91
N ALA A 32 -2.52 18.56 -6.10
CA ALA A 32 -2.38 17.80 -7.33
C ALA A 32 -0.92 17.77 -7.79
N VAL A 33 -0.18 18.88 -7.72
CA VAL A 33 1.26 18.92 -8.03
C VAL A 33 2.03 17.99 -7.10
N TYR A 34 1.81 18.09 -5.79
CA TYR A 34 2.51 17.28 -4.79
C TYR A 34 2.21 15.79 -4.97
N SER A 35 1.01 15.42 -5.43
CA SER A 35 0.71 14.02 -5.76
C SER A 35 1.62 13.44 -6.85
N GLN A 36 2.09 14.28 -7.79
CA GLN A 36 3.06 13.86 -8.81
C GLN A 36 4.44 13.70 -8.19
N TRP A 37 4.81 14.65 -7.31
CA TRP A 37 6.11 14.66 -6.63
C TRP A 37 6.29 13.49 -5.66
N CYS A 38 5.19 12.94 -5.13
CA CYS A 38 5.19 11.73 -4.32
C CYS A 38 5.84 10.53 -5.03
N ARG A 39 5.92 10.52 -6.38
CA ARG A 39 6.65 9.49 -7.12
C ARG A 39 8.17 9.60 -7.00
N PHE A 40 8.70 10.74 -6.58
CA PHE A 40 10.13 10.99 -6.43
C PHE A 40 10.59 10.98 -4.97
N ASP A 41 9.67 11.14 -4.01
CA ASP A 41 10.00 11.10 -2.58
C ASP A 41 8.89 10.39 -1.78
N ALA A 42 9.22 9.22 -1.24
CA ALA A 42 8.30 8.41 -0.44
C ALA A 42 7.85 9.13 0.85
N ARG A 43 8.67 10.01 1.42
CA ARG A 43 8.32 10.76 2.64
C ARG A 43 7.22 11.77 2.35
N LEU A 44 7.28 12.41 1.18
CA LEU A 44 6.20 13.29 0.73
C LEU A 44 4.90 12.51 0.52
N ALA A 45 4.98 11.29 -0.02
CA ALA A 45 3.81 10.42 -0.17
C ALA A 45 3.14 10.09 1.17
N GLU A 46 3.94 9.76 2.20
CA GLU A 46 3.45 9.53 3.57
C GLU A 46 2.74 10.77 4.14
N ILE A 47 3.38 11.92 4.06
CA ILE A 47 2.85 13.19 4.58
C ILE A 47 1.57 13.59 3.83
N TRP A 48 1.55 13.39 2.51
CA TRP A 48 0.39 13.67 1.67
C TRP A 48 -0.80 12.79 2.05
N VAL A 49 -0.60 11.48 2.22
CA VAL A 49 -1.65 10.52 2.60
C VAL A 49 -2.22 10.83 3.98
N ASP A 50 -1.36 11.16 4.93
CA ASP A 50 -1.77 11.52 6.28
C ASP A 50 -2.52 12.86 6.31
N SER A 51 -2.05 13.86 5.57
CA SER A 51 -2.74 15.14 5.40
C SER A 51 -4.13 14.94 4.79
N LEU A 52 -4.28 14.07 3.78
CA LEU A 52 -5.56 13.79 3.15
C LEU A 52 -6.50 13.15 4.16
N ALA A 53 -6.03 12.13 4.89
CA ALA A 53 -6.84 11.47 5.89
C ALA A 53 -7.37 12.45 6.96
N ARG A 54 -6.57 13.45 7.36
CA ARG A 54 -6.96 14.46 8.35
C ARG A 54 -7.85 15.58 7.80
N ASN A 55 -7.66 15.98 6.54
CA ASN A 55 -8.25 17.19 5.98
C ASN A 55 -9.15 16.96 4.76
N TRP A 56 -9.52 15.71 4.44
CA TRP A 56 -10.26 15.40 3.21
C TRP A 56 -11.56 16.21 3.05
N GLY A 57 -12.25 16.55 4.14
CA GLY A 57 -13.48 17.34 4.11
C GLY A 57 -13.31 18.78 3.63
N LYS A 58 -12.07 19.30 3.62
CA LYS A 58 -11.73 20.64 3.10
C LYS A 58 -11.40 20.63 1.60
N LEU A 59 -11.24 19.46 0.99
CA LEU A 59 -10.87 19.32 -0.40
C LEU A 59 -12.08 19.56 -1.31
N ASN A 60 -12.00 20.51 -2.24
CA ASN A 60 -13.00 20.63 -3.29
C ASN A 60 -12.77 19.57 -4.39
N PRO A 61 -13.66 18.57 -4.56
CA PRO A 61 -13.41 17.47 -5.50
C PRO A 61 -13.38 17.90 -6.96
N THR A 62 -14.21 18.87 -7.34
CA THR A 62 -14.27 19.35 -8.73
C THR A 62 -12.99 20.10 -9.10
N LEU A 63 -12.51 20.99 -8.23
CA LEU A 63 -11.27 21.71 -8.44
C LEU A 63 -10.06 20.76 -8.47
N PHE A 64 -10.01 19.80 -7.54
CA PHE A 64 -8.93 18.82 -7.51
C PHE A 64 -8.95 17.89 -8.73
N ARG A 65 -10.12 17.45 -9.20
CA ARG A 65 -10.25 16.69 -10.46
C ARG A 65 -9.68 17.44 -11.65
N ASN A 66 -10.02 18.72 -11.79
CA ASN A 66 -9.51 19.56 -12.86
C ASN A 66 -7.99 19.73 -12.77
N ALA A 67 -7.48 20.00 -11.56
CA ALA A 67 -6.05 20.13 -11.32
C ALA A 67 -5.29 18.84 -11.65
N VAL A 68 -5.75 17.69 -11.15
CA VAL A 68 -5.14 16.37 -11.40
C VAL A 68 -5.17 16.00 -12.89
N GLY A 69 -6.27 16.27 -13.60
CA GLY A 69 -6.39 16.03 -15.04
C GLY A 69 -5.43 16.88 -15.89
N ASN A 70 -4.87 17.94 -15.31
CA ASN A 70 -3.86 18.77 -15.97
C ASN A 70 -2.44 18.21 -15.89
N HIS A 71 -2.20 17.20 -15.04
CA HIS A 71 -0.90 16.59 -14.84
C HIS A 71 -0.69 15.31 -15.68
N PRO A 72 0.58 14.89 -15.90
CA PRO A 72 0.89 13.71 -16.70
C PRO A 72 0.50 12.38 -16.03
N TRP A 73 0.44 12.32 -14.70
CA TRP A 73 0.13 11.08 -13.96
C TRP A 73 -1.04 11.27 -12.98
N PRO A 74 -2.27 11.50 -13.47
CA PRO A 74 -3.43 11.62 -12.61
C PRO A 74 -3.66 10.38 -11.72
N GLN A 75 -3.20 9.21 -12.19
CA GLN A 75 -3.26 7.94 -11.47
C GLN A 75 -2.42 7.96 -10.18
N ALA A 76 -1.36 8.78 -10.11
CA ALA A 76 -0.53 8.87 -8.92
C ALA A 76 -1.34 9.36 -7.71
N ALA A 77 -2.15 10.41 -7.90
CA ALA A 77 -3.10 10.86 -6.88
C ALA A 77 -4.09 9.76 -6.50
N ALA A 78 -4.57 8.97 -7.47
CA ALA A 78 -5.52 7.90 -7.22
C ALA A 78 -4.95 6.78 -6.33
N VAL A 79 -3.66 6.43 -6.51
CA VAL A 79 -2.94 5.51 -5.61
C VAL A 79 -2.90 6.06 -4.18
N LEU A 80 -2.59 7.35 -4.02
CA LEU A 80 -2.50 8.00 -2.71
C LEU A 80 -3.88 8.03 -2.00
N PHE A 81 -4.98 8.27 -2.75
CA PHE A 81 -6.33 8.17 -2.19
C PHE A 81 -6.68 6.76 -1.72
N GLU A 82 -6.32 5.72 -2.48
CA GLU A 82 -6.52 4.32 -2.06
C GLU A 82 -5.73 4.00 -0.79
N GLN A 83 -4.51 4.52 -0.67
CA GLN A 83 -3.68 4.40 0.52
C GLN A 83 -4.33 5.12 1.72
N ALA A 84 -4.82 6.35 1.54
CA ALA A 84 -5.52 7.08 2.60
C ALA A 84 -6.82 6.38 3.04
N LEU A 85 -7.61 5.84 2.12
CA LEU A 85 -8.82 5.07 2.43
C LEU A 85 -8.52 3.78 3.21
N THR A 86 -7.41 3.12 2.87
CA THR A 86 -7.04 1.84 3.46
C THR A 86 -6.38 2.02 4.82
N TYR A 87 -5.40 2.93 4.92
CA TYR A 87 -4.49 3.07 6.06
C TYR A 87 -4.67 4.35 6.85
N GLY A 88 -5.37 5.35 6.30
CA GLY A 88 -5.66 6.59 7.00
C GLY A 88 -6.52 6.35 8.24
N GLN A 89 -6.29 7.17 9.27
CA GLN A 89 -7.05 7.19 10.53
C GLN A 89 -8.41 7.88 10.31
N LEU A 90 -9.28 7.22 9.56
CA LEU A 90 -10.61 7.70 9.19
C LEU A 90 -11.70 6.88 9.89
N THR A 91 -12.79 7.54 10.31
CA THR A 91 -13.97 6.82 10.78
C THR A 91 -14.62 6.03 9.62
N PRO A 92 -15.43 4.99 9.90
CA PRO A 92 -16.14 4.27 8.83
C PRO A 92 -17.01 5.18 7.96
N SER A 93 -17.64 6.21 8.54
CA SER A 93 -18.43 7.21 7.81
C SER A 93 -17.54 8.01 6.86
N ASP A 94 -16.43 8.54 7.37
CA ASP A 94 -15.48 9.33 6.58
C ASP A 94 -14.87 8.51 5.43
N LYS A 95 -14.56 7.23 5.69
CA LYS A 95 -14.09 6.31 4.63
C LYS A 95 -15.12 6.14 3.51
N SER A 96 -16.41 6.10 3.85
CA SER A 96 -17.48 6.02 2.86
C SER A 96 -17.55 7.28 2.01
N LEU A 97 -17.58 8.45 2.66
CA LEU A 97 -17.63 9.75 1.98
C LEU A 97 -16.39 10.00 1.12
N LEU A 98 -15.19 9.76 1.65
CA LEU A 98 -13.95 9.88 0.90
C LEU A 98 -13.91 8.94 -0.29
N ARG A 99 -14.50 7.74 -0.21
CA ARG A 99 -14.60 6.82 -1.34
C ARG A 99 -15.49 7.36 -2.44
N VAL A 100 -16.62 7.97 -2.10
CA VAL A 100 -17.49 8.66 -3.07
C VAL A 100 -16.73 9.83 -3.73
N THR A 101 -16.04 10.64 -2.93
CA THR A 101 -15.20 11.74 -3.40
C THR A 101 -14.10 11.25 -4.36
N ALA A 102 -13.40 10.16 -4.01
CA ALA A 102 -12.37 9.56 -4.86
C ALA A 102 -12.97 9.07 -6.19
N ASN A 103 -14.13 8.40 -6.15
CA ASN A 103 -14.82 7.96 -7.37
C ASN A 103 -15.20 9.14 -8.27
N LEU A 104 -15.65 10.26 -7.69
CA LEU A 104 -15.98 11.47 -8.43
C LEU A 104 -14.74 12.11 -9.08
N ILE A 105 -13.62 12.18 -8.36
CA ILE A 105 -12.37 12.77 -8.84
C ILE A 105 -11.78 11.92 -9.97
N PHE A 106 -11.70 10.60 -9.78
CA PHE A 106 -10.96 9.72 -10.70
C PHE A 106 -11.85 9.01 -11.74
N HIS A 107 -13.12 9.41 -11.86
CA HIS A 107 -13.99 8.90 -12.91
C HIS A 107 -13.42 9.21 -14.31
N GLY A 108 -13.21 8.18 -15.12
CA GLY A 108 -12.65 8.29 -16.46
C GLY A 108 -11.13 8.44 -16.53
N VAL A 109 -10.42 8.40 -15.39
CA VAL A 109 -8.95 8.36 -15.39
C VAL A 109 -8.48 6.96 -15.81
N PRO A 110 -7.72 6.83 -16.93
CA PRO A 110 -7.27 5.52 -17.39
C PRO A 110 -6.18 4.97 -16.46
N GLN A 111 -5.94 3.65 -16.52
CA GLN A 111 -4.79 3.05 -15.84
C GLN A 111 -3.47 3.52 -16.47
N ALA A 112 -2.41 3.58 -15.66
CA ALA A 112 -1.06 3.81 -16.15
C ALA A 112 -0.54 2.57 -16.93
N PRO A 113 0.46 2.73 -17.82
CA PRO A 113 1.01 1.64 -18.62
C PRO A 113 1.95 0.73 -17.81
N TYR A 114 1.41 0.05 -16.80
CA TYR A 114 2.08 -0.93 -15.94
C TYR A 114 3.56 -0.63 -15.64
N GLN A 115 3.79 0.35 -14.77
CA GLN A 115 5.12 0.90 -14.48
C GLN A 115 5.38 1.01 -12.97
N ASP A 116 6.63 1.29 -12.59
CA ASP A 116 6.95 1.54 -11.19
C ASP A 116 6.26 2.81 -10.70
N PHE A 117 5.70 2.77 -9.49
CA PHE A 117 5.15 3.97 -8.88
C PHE A 117 6.26 4.96 -8.59
N PHE A 118 7.35 4.51 -7.96
CA PHE A 118 8.48 5.36 -7.63
C PHE A 118 9.46 5.48 -8.79
N ILE A 119 10.02 6.67 -8.97
CA ILE A 119 10.98 6.98 -10.01
C ILE A 119 12.33 7.20 -9.35
N GLY A 120 13.32 6.38 -9.72
CA GLY A 120 14.71 6.56 -9.29
C GLY A 120 15.01 6.17 -7.84
N LEU A 121 14.05 5.61 -7.08
CA LEU A 121 14.29 5.18 -5.70
C LEU A 121 14.86 3.77 -5.59
N THR A 122 14.63 2.91 -6.58
CA THR A 122 15.15 1.53 -6.59
C THR A 122 16.00 1.28 -7.83
N PRO A 123 17.17 0.62 -7.71
CA PRO A 123 17.95 0.22 -8.87
C PRO A 123 17.18 -0.69 -9.81
N PHE A 124 17.45 -0.55 -11.11
CA PHE A 124 16.89 -1.42 -12.15
C PHE A 124 17.22 -2.89 -11.86
N ALA A 125 16.25 -3.78 -12.12
CA ALA A 125 16.34 -5.22 -11.88
C ALA A 125 16.72 -5.62 -10.43
N SER A 126 16.62 -4.70 -9.46
CA SER A 126 16.86 -5.05 -8.06
C SER A 126 15.83 -6.06 -7.57
N ARG A 127 16.23 -6.93 -6.63
CA ARG A 127 15.30 -7.89 -5.99
C ARG A 127 14.06 -7.20 -5.41
N SER A 128 14.23 -5.97 -4.91
CA SER A 128 13.13 -5.16 -4.38
C SER A 128 12.11 -4.80 -5.47
N LEU A 129 12.60 -4.36 -6.63
CA LEU A 129 11.79 -4.01 -7.79
C LEU A 129 11.05 -5.24 -8.35
N VAL A 130 11.76 -6.36 -8.51
CA VAL A 130 11.18 -7.63 -8.97
C VAL A 130 10.07 -8.09 -8.03
N ALA A 131 10.30 -8.04 -6.72
CA ALA A 131 9.28 -8.38 -5.73
C ALA A 131 8.07 -7.44 -5.81
N ALA A 132 8.28 -6.14 -6.02
CA ALA A 132 7.21 -5.16 -6.17
C ALA A 132 6.37 -5.38 -7.44
N SER A 133 7.01 -5.76 -8.56
CA SER A 133 6.30 -6.10 -9.81
C SER A 133 5.53 -7.42 -9.71
N GLU A 134 6.08 -8.42 -9.02
CA GLU A 134 5.41 -9.71 -8.84
C GLU A 134 4.22 -9.65 -7.86
N ARG A 135 4.33 -8.79 -6.84
CA ARG A 135 3.38 -8.76 -5.71
C ARG A 135 2.99 -7.31 -5.35
N PRO A 136 2.47 -6.52 -6.30
CA PRO A 136 2.11 -5.14 -6.02
C PRO A 136 0.91 -5.06 -5.08
N LEU A 137 0.86 -4.04 -4.20
CA LEU A 137 -0.36 -3.81 -3.42
C LEU A 137 -1.52 -3.43 -4.35
N LYS A 138 -2.73 -3.77 -3.92
CA LYS A 138 -3.96 -3.49 -4.67
C LYS A 138 -4.12 -2.01 -5.05
N SER A 139 -3.69 -1.10 -4.16
CA SER A 139 -3.71 0.34 -4.41
C SER A 139 -2.89 0.74 -5.64
N TYR A 140 -1.77 0.06 -5.91
CA TYR A 140 -0.93 0.35 -7.07
C TYR A 140 -1.48 -0.35 -8.32
N SER A 141 -1.74 -1.66 -8.22
CA SER A 141 -2.13 -2.47 -9.38
C SER A 141 -3.48 -2.06 -9.96
N LYS A 142 -4.42 -1.58 -9.14
CA LYS A 142 -5.69 -0.99 -9.61
C LYS A 142 -5.49 0.17 -10.59
N TRP A 143 -4.40 0.91 -10.46
CA TRP A 143 -4.11 2.12 -11.22
C TRP A 143 -2.98 1.95 -12.25
N GLY A 144 -2.57 0.71 -12.53
CA GLY A 144 -1.53 0.42 -13.52
C GLY A 144 -0.11 0.69 -13.01
N TYR A 145 0.09 0.67 -11.69
CA TYR A 145 1.42 0.73 -11.08
C TYR A 145 1.79 -0.59 -10.41
N PHE A 146 3.09 -0.81 -10.23
CA PHE A 146 3.58 -1.72 -9.22
C PHE A 146 4.29 -0.96 -8.10
N GLY A 147 4.26 -1.54 -6.91
CA GLY A 147 4.70 -0.91 -5.67
C GLY A 147 4.26 -1.76 -4.47
N LYS A 148 5.09 -1.79 -3.43
CA LYS A 148 4.84 -2.60 -2.22
C LYS A 148 4.74 -1.79 -0.94
N ASP A 149 5.12 -0.51 -1.00
CA ASP A 149 5.22 0.34 0.17
C ASP A 149 3.85 0.86 0.60
N VAL A 150 3.65 0.94 1.91
CA VAL A 150 2.47 1.52 2.54
C VAL A 150 2.84 2.91 3.05
N PHE A 151 2.05 3.92 2.70
CA PHE A 151 2.31 5.31 3.08
C PHE A 151 1.73 5.64 4.45
N GLN A 152 2.13 4.83 5.44
CA GLN A 152 1.75 5.03 6.82
C GLN A 152 3.02 5.07 7.65
N ASN A 153 3.23 6.20 8.33
CA ASN A 153 4.39 6.40 9.16
C ASN A 153 4.43 5.29 10.23
N LYS A 154 5.55 4.54 10.29
CA LYS A 154 5.74 3.42 11.25
C LYS A 154 5.57 3.86 12.71
N PHE A 155 5.61 5.16 13.00
CA PHE A 155 5.25 5.71 14.32
C PHE A 155 3.78 5.49 14.72
N SER A 156 2.90 5.27 13.75
CA SER A 156 1.51 4.85 14.00
C SER A 156 1.35 3.32 14.08
N ALA A 157 2.39 2.53 13.78
CA ALA A 157 2.42 1.08 14.01
C ALA A 157 2.45 0.71 15.51
N THR A 158 2.61 1.69 16.40
CA THR A 158 2.27 1.56 17.83
C THR A 158 0.77 1.28 18.04
N ALA A 159 -0.08 1.52 17.04
CA ALA A 159 -1.44 0.98 16.96
C ALA A 159 -1.37 -0.49 16.47
N GLY A 160 -0.89 -1.39 17.34
CA GLY A 160 -0.89 -2.84 17.14
C GLY A 160 -2.29 -3.48 17.05
N LYS A 161 -3.27 -2.83 16.42
CA LYS A 161 -4.66 -3.29 16.33
C LYS A 161 -5.17 -3.15 14.89
N HIS A 162 -5.22 -4.30 14.22
CA HIS A 162 -6.10 -4.60 13.08
C HIS A 162 -5.88 -3.80 11.79
N LEU A 163 -4.66 -3.80 11.23
CA LEU A 163 -4.54 -3.49 9.81
C LEU A 163 -5.26 -4.57 8.98
N PRO A 164 -6.17 -4.20 8.06
CA PRO A 164 -6.82 -5.15 7.16
C PRO A 164 -5.76 -5.84 6.28
N SER A 165 -5.96 -7.13 5.97
CA SER A 165 -5.05 -7.87 5.09
C SER A 165 -5.01 -7.22 3.71
N VAL A 166 -3.83 -6.75 3.32
CA VAL A 166 -3.64 -6.01 2.07
C VAL A 166 -3.40 -6.95 0.90
N LEU A 167 -2.75 -8.08 1.17
CA LEU A 167 -2.38 -9.07 0.15
C LEU A 167 -3.58 -9.92 -0.26
N SER A 168 -3.71 -10.19 -1.57
CA SER A 168 -4.70 -11.10 -2.11
C SER A 168 -4.45 -12.55 -1.64
N LYS A 169 -5.49 -13.39 -1.61
CA LYS A 169 -5.37 -14.79 -1.17
C LYS A 169 -4.31 -15.56 -1.98
N SER A 170 -4.25 -15.35 -3.29
CA SER A 170 -3.27 -16.02 -4.16
C SER A 170 -1.82 -15.63 -3.83
N ILE A 171 -1.56 -14.34 -3.58
CA ILE A 171 -0.23 -13.86 -3.17
C ILE A 171 0.15 -14.46 -1.82
N ARG A 172 -0.78 -14.49 -0.86
CA ARG A 172 -0.56 -15.07 0.48
C ARG A 172 -0.25 -16.56 0.39
N THR A 173 -1.03 -17.33 -0.37
CA THR A 173 -0.80 -18.76 -0.57
C THR A 173 0.59 -19.02 -1.18
N ARG A 174 0.98 -18.28 -2.22
CA ARG A 174 2.30 -18.44 -2.84
C ARG A 174 3.44 -18.14 -1.86
N ALA A 175 3.33 -17.07 -1.08
CA ALA A 175 4.33 -16.73 -0.06
C ALA A 175 4.38 -17.78 1.06
N LEU A 176 3.23 -18.34 1.44
CA LEU A 176 3.17 -19.44 2.41
C LEU A 176 3.83 -20.70 1.86
N ASP A 177 3.59 -21.07 0.60
CA ASP A 177 4.27 -22.20 -0.07
C ASP A 177 5.78 -22.03 -0.10
N GLU A 178 6.27 -20.83 -0.42
CA GLU A 178 7.69 -20.48 -0.39
C GLU A 178 8.28 -20.66 1.01
N LEU A 179 7.60 -20.12 2.02
CA LEU A 179 8.03 -20.20 3.41
C LEU A 179 8.00 -21.64 3.95
N ILE A 180 6.99 -22.42 3.57
CA ILE A 180 6.89 -23.84 3.89
C ILE A 180 8.09 -24.58 3.33
N ARG A 181 8.58 -24.30 2.11
CA ARG A 181 9.74 -25.00 1.54
C ARG A 181 11.02 -24.81 2.35
N ILE A 182 11.18 -23.65 2.97
CA ILE A 182 12.41 -23.24 3.66
C ILE A 182 12.38 -23.59 5.15
N ARG A 183 11.19 -23.65 5.76
CA ARG A 183 11.02 -23.89 7.21
C ARG A 183 10.39 -25.25 7.48
N GLU A 184 10.89 -25.94 8.53
CA GLU A 184 10.27 -27.18 9.03
C GLU A 184 9.10 -26.90 9.98
N ARG A 185 9.25 -25.83 10.77
CA ARG A 185 8.29 -25.34 11.76
C ARG A 185 7.98 -23.88 11.49
N LEU A 186 6.71 -23.53 11.66
CA LEU A 186 6.23 -22.16 11.46
C LEU A 186 5.26 -21.74 12.56
N THR A 187 5.42 -20.55 13.11
CA THR A 187 4.46 -19.90 13.98
C THR A 187 3.63 -18.88 13.18
N VAL A 188 2.49 -18.45 13.73
CA VAL A 188 1.68 -17.38 13.11
C VAL A 188 2.49 -16.09 12.98
N ARG A 189 3.31 -15.77 13.99
CA ARG A 189 4.15 -14.56 14.00
C ARG A 189 5.23 -14.60 12.93
N GLU A 190 5.94 -15.71 12.77
CA GLU A 190 6.94 -15.86 11.70
C GLU A 190 6.32 -15.72 10.30
N TYR A 191 5.09 -16.21 10.10
CA TYR A 191 4.38 -16.00 8.84
C TYR A 191 4.00 -14.54 8.63
N GLN A 192 3.50 -13.85 9.66
CA GLN A 192 3.21 -12.42 9.59
C GLN A 192 4.47 -11.59 9.33
N ASP A 193 5.57 -11.91 9.99
CA ASP A 193 6.87 -11.24 9.84
C ASP A 193 7.42 -11.46 8.42
N HIS A 194 7.27 -12.67 7.86
CA HIS A 194 7.62 -12.96 6.47
C HIS A 194 6.80 -12.11 5.48
N LEU A 195 5.53 -11.85 5.81
CA LEU A 195 4.65 -10.95 5.06
C LEU A 195 4.77 -9.48 5.50
N GLN A 196 5.78 -9.14 6.31
CA GLN A 196 6.05 -7.78 6.80
C GLN A 196 4.84 -7.10 7.46
N GLY A 197 4.01 -7.88 8.15
CA GLY A 197 2.80 -7.39 8.80
C GLY A 197 1.65 -7.03 7.84
N ALA A 198 1.76 -7.33 6.55
CA ALA A 198 0.72 -7.04 5.55
C ALA A 198 -0.58 -7.84 5.71
N VAL A 199 -0.62 -8.76 6.70
CA VAL A 199 -1.78 -9.59 7.03
C VAL A 199 -2.06 -9.55 8.53
N SER A 200 -3.35 -9.49 8.87
CA SER A 200 -3.78 -9.53 10.27
C SER A 200 -3.54 -10.91 10.89
N LEU A 201 -3.43 -10.96 12.22
CA LEU A 201 -3.22 -12.22 12.96
C LEU A 201 -4.29 -13.26 12.62
N LYS A 202 -5.55 -12.83 12.53
CA LYS A 202 -6.69 -13.69 12.20
C LYS A 202 -6.57 -14.28 10.79
N VAL A 203 -6.17 -13.47 9.80
CA VAL A 203 -5.98 -13.94 8.42
C VAL A 203 -4.79 -14.88 8.33
N ALA A 204 -3.67 -14.54 8.97
CA ALA A 204 -2.50 -15.41 9.03
C ALA A 204 -2.84 -16.78 9.63
N GLN A 205 -3.61 -16.80 10.71
CA GLN A 205 -4.04 -18.04 11.34
C GLN A 205 -5.02 -18.86 10.47
N LEU A 206 -5.95 -18.19 9.77
CA LEU A 206 -6.85 -18.84 8.82
C LEU A 206 -6.09 -19.46 7.65
N ASP A 207 -5.14 -18.72 7.06
CA ASP A 207 -4.32 -19.20 5.95
C ASP A 207 -3.50 -20.44 6.38
N LEU A 208 -2.87 -20.41 7.56
CA LEU A 208 -2.08 -21.55 8.09
C LEU A 208 -2.95 -22.77 8.42
N ASN A 209 -4.14 -22.57 9.00
CA ASN A 209 -5.08 -23.65 9.30
C ASN A 209 -5.66 -24.28 8.03
N ALA A 210 -5.91 -23.46 7.00
CA ALA A 210 -6.51 -23.92 5.75
C ALA A 210 -5.49 -24.55 4.78
N HIS A 211 -4.18 -24.43 5.05
CA HIS A 211 -3.16 -24.90 4.11
C HIS A 211 -3.08 -26.44 4.07
N PRO A 212 -3.22 -27.09 2.90
CA PRO A 212 -3.32 -28.55 2.81
C PRO A 212 -2.06 -29.28 3.28
N ALA A 213 -0.88 -28.66 3.10
CA ALA A 213 0.41 -29.24 3.47
C ALA A 213 0.77 -29.09 4.96
N LEU A 214 0.01 -28.33 5.75
CA LEU A 214 0.35 -28.03 7.14
C LEU A 214 -0.60 -28.71 8.12
N ARG A 215 -0.08 -29.08 9.29
CA ARG A 215 -0.87 -29.46 10.46
C ARG A 215 -0.47 -28.61 11.66
N ALA A 216 -1.45 -28.20 12.45
CA ALA A 216 -1.23 -27.50 13.71
C ALA A 216 -0.70 -28.47 14.78
N VAL A 217 0.25 -27.99 15.58
CA VAL A 217 0.82 -28.69 16.74
C VAL A 217 0.72 -27.76 17.95
N GLY A 218 0.10 -28.25 19.01
CA GLY A 218 -0.16 -27.51 20.24
C GLY A 218 -1.53 -26.81 20.28
N ASN A 219 -2.08 -26.70 21.50
CA ASN A 219 -3.41 -26.15 21.77
C ASN A 219 -3.37 -24.75 22.40
N THR A 220 -2.19 -24.21 22.69
CA THR A 220 -2.01 -22.96 23.45
C THR A 220 -1.50 -21.82 22.56
N ARG A 221 -1.18 -20.67 23.16
CA ARG A 221 -0.55 -19.51 22.50
C ARG A 221 0.77 -19.84 21.79
N GLY A 222 1.43 -20.95 22.15
CA GLY A 222 2.64 -21.45 21.51
C GLY A 222 2.39 -22.36 20.29
N ARG A 223 1.15 -22.43 19.77
CA ARG A 223 0.81 -23.24 18.60
C ARG A 223 1.74 -22.92 17.42
N PHE A 224 2.24 -23.98 16.80
CA PHE A 224 3.02 -23.91 15.58
C PHE A 224 2.48 -24.89 14.53
N TYR A 225 2.98 -24.78 13.31
CA TYR A 225 2.56 -25.55 12.15
C TYR A 225 3.77 -26.28 11.60
N VAL A 226 3.58 -27.54 11.25
CA VAL A 226 4.61 -28.38 10.61
C VAL A 226 4.04 -29.01 9.35
N ARG A 227 4.92 -29.37 8.40
CA ARG A 227 4.49 -30.11 7.21
C ARG A 227 3.87 -31.44 7.63
N LYS A 228 2.74 -31.80 6.99
CA LYS A 228 2.20 -33.16 7.11
C LYS A 228 3.25 -34.12 6.56
N LYS A 229 3.54 -35.20 7.27
CA LYS A 229 4.29 -36.32 6.66
C LYS A 229 3.41 -36.82 5.52
N THR A 230 3.85 -36.64 4.28
CA THR A 230 3.29 -37.41 3.16
C THR A 230 3.41 -38.86 3.59
N ALA A 231 2.29 -39.59 3.62
CA ALA A 231 2.31 -41.02 3.86
C ALA A 231 3.32 -41.58 2.88
N SER A 232 4.46 -42.04 3.39
CA SER A 232 5.49 -42.68 2.59
C SER A 232 4.79 -43.78 1.82
N GLY A 233 4.79 -43.66 0.50
CA GLY A 233 4.22 -44.68 -0.39
C GLY A 233 4.74 -46.06 0.02
N PRO A 234 3.92 -47.11 -0.14
CA PRO A 234 4.32 -48.46 0.24
C PRO A 234 5.67 -48.76 -0.42
N ARG A 235 6.65 -49.11 0.43
CA ARG A 235 7.92 -49.69 -0.01
C ARG A 235 7.68 -51.09 -0.54
#